data_AF-A0A7S0ID91-F1
#
_entry.id   AF-A0A7S0ID91-F1
#
_cell.length_a   1.000
_cell.length_b   1.000
_cell.length_c   1.000
_cell.angle_alpha   90.00
_cell.angle_beta   90.00
_cell.angle_gamma   90.00
#
_symmetry.space_group_name_H-M   'P 1'
#
loop_
_entity.id
_entity.type
_entity.pdbx_description
1 polymer ?
#
loop_
_entity_poly.entity_id
_entity_poly.type
_entity_poly.pdbx_seq_one_letter_code
_entity_poly.pdbx_strand_id
1 'polypeptide(L)'
;AAAAAAASPRARQTPGPPIAPSPSVAAVAAATPAEVAGATSAGDGAFIRRVYAELIALGRDEDLLELPAGPLEQHLAERGAFKTARQGGALTLDESRHLELLARLYARRERHGLAAQVFFALAERVAAADCAVSLDERAALLDLALRHAESPGARAELGPGGAAESQVETLEGKIKVLEFQRRLHATFTERARHGGADADRDARLAAELERELRPLSDMYNDFAKPRDMHDVCLEMLHFSRYRDADGAVARGLWDALLSSAASSAASSGDDRAALFAACNAARALGPKLFPSDAAFPVAHVALKLELMAGGLWGGVAAVVAGSEDVGAVADAMLAATCDSPEAAHAAYDSLLATPASRAQHGRGGSPVRSEQLQTPALRLRLLRSALRVLRRWDEKIRSSADASRRPGGFGGGGAGNGAANGGGFGAFGAGQGAHVRAALGDVCVGYAGEARRLLQVPTSAQGAAEALAEEFDALGKRLIG
;
A
#
# COMPACT_ATOMS: atom_id res chain seq x y z
N ALA A 1 -51.04 -32.18 76.68
CA ALA A 1 -50.55 -30.80 76.83
C ALA A 1 -51.37 -29.92 75.88
N ALA A 2 -52.13 -28.88 76.25
CA ALA A 2 -52.03 -27.90 77.36
C ALA A 2 -50.78 -27.00 77.22
N ALA A 3 -50.85 -25.66 77.24
CA ALA A 3 -51.96 -24.68 77.38
C ALA A 3 -51.67 -23.44 76.47
N ALA A 4 -52.58 -22.60 75.96
CA ALA A 4 -53.50 -21.60 76.58
C ALA A 4 -52.81 -20.61 77.56
N ALA A 5 -53.04 -19.29 77.60
CA ALA A 5 -53.74 -18.25 76.78
C ALA A 5 -53.19 -16.83 77.22
N ALA A 6 -53.66 -15.60 76.91
CA ALA A 6 -54.78 -14.98 76.15
C ALA A 6 -54.37 -13.51 75.77
N ALA A 7 -54.69 -12.95 74.59
CA ALA A 7 -55.88 -12.13 74.20
C ALA A 7 -55.96 -10.62 74.63
N SER A 8 -55.72 -9.71 73.65
CA SER A 8 -56.46 -8.44 73.39
C SER A 8 -56.38 -7.22 74.37
N PRO A 9 -56.89 -6.01 74.00
CA PRO A 9 -56.72 -5.24 72.73
C PRO A 9 -56.56 -3.69 72.91
N ARG A 10 -56.06 -2.97 71.87
CA ARG A 10 -56.25 -1.52 71.49
C ARG A 10 -55.09 -1.08 70.57
N ALA A 11 -55.18 -0.10 69.67
CA ALA A 11 -56.31 0.58 69.00
C ALA A 11 -55.83 1.11 67.62
N ARG A 12 -56.73 1.49 66.71
CA ARG A 12 -56.36 1.98 65.36
C ARG A 12 -55.69 3.36 65.40
N GLN A 13 -54.58 3.52 64.70
CA GLN A 13 -54.17 4.79 64.08
C GLN A 13 -53.72 4.51 62.64
N THR A 14 -54.16 5.34 61.69
CA THR A 14 -53.83 5.23 60.27
C THR A 14 -52.60 6.06 59.95
N PRO A 15 -51.53 5.48 59.38
CA PRO A 15 -50.52 6.27 58.68
C PRO A 15 -51.17 7.03 57.53
N GLY A 16 -50.76 8.28 57.31
CA GLY A 16 -51.20 9.07 56.15
C GLY A 16 -50.68 8.50 54.82
N PRO A 17 -51.18 9.01 53.68
CA PRO A 17 -50.61 8.63 52.38
C PRO A 17 -49.12 8.99 52.32
N PRO A 18 -48.29 8.18 51.65
CA PRO A 18 -46.87 8.51 51.48
C PRO A 18 -46.74 9.82 50.72
N ILE A 19 -46.05 10.79 51.33
CA ILE A 19 -45.72 12.05 50.68
C ILE A 19 -44.76 11.74 49.53
N ALA A 20 -45.24 11.85 48.29
CA ALA A 20 -44.40 11.73 47.12
C ALA A 20 -43.34 12.85 47.15
N PRO A 21 -42.06 12.56 46.86
CA PRO A 21 -41.04 13.59 46.80
C PRO A 21 -41.37 14.57 45.66
N SER A 22 -41.44 15.87 46.00
CA SER A 22 -41.78 16.93 45.04
C SER A 22 -40.82 16.93 43.84
N PRO A 23 -41.32 17.08 42.60
CA PRO A 23 -40.51 16.97 41.38
C PRO A 23 -39.55 18.17 41.13
N SER A 24 -39.21 18.95 42.16
CA SER A 24 -38.54 20.25 42.05
C SER A 24 -37.03 20.23 42.32
N VAL A 25 -36.39 19.06 42.27
CA VAL A 25 -34.91 18.91 42.38
C VAL A 25 -34.31 18.26 41.12
N ALA A 26 -35.14 17.95 40.11
CA ALA A 26 -34.72 17.42 38.81
C ALA A 26 -34.37 18.52 37.78
N ALA A 27 -34.23 19.78 38.22
CA ALA A 27 -33.61 20.82 37.42
C ALA A 27 -32.09 20.61 37.45
N VAL A 28 -31.54 19.96 36.43
CA VAL A 28 -30.08 19.87 36.22
C VAL A 28 -29.57 21.28 35.97
N ALA A 29 -29.03 21.91 37.02
CA ALA A 29 -28.47 23.25 36.95
C ALA A 29 -27.19 23.20 36.11
N ALA A 30 -27.29 23.62 34.85
CA ALA A 30 -26.14 23.75 33.97
C ALA A 30 -25.14 24.72 34.60
N ALA A 31 -23.89 24.29 34.77
CA ALA A 31 -22.84 25.05 35.44
C ALA A 31 -22.74 26.48 34.87
N THR A 32 -23.02 27.46 35.73
CA THR A 32 -23.03 28.87 35.34
C THR A 32 -21.60 29.38 35.14
N PRO A 33 -21.38 30.44 34.33
CA PRO A 33 -20.05 31.05 34.18
C PRO A 33 -19.43 31.49 35.52
N ALA A 34 -20.26 31.83 36.52
CA ALA A 34 -19.82 32.16 37.86
C ALA A 34 -19.31 30.94 38.64
N GLU A 35 -19.94 29.77 38.52
CA GLU A 35 -19.47 28.52 39.13
C GLU A 35 -18.20 28.01 38.45
N VAL A 36 -18.05 28.21 37.14
CA VAL A 36 -16.82 27.91 36.38
C VAL A 36 -15.67 28.82 36.83
N ALA A 37 -15.92 30.12 37.09
CA ALA A 37 -14.93 31.04 37.68
C ALA A 37 -14.67 30.76 39.18
N GLY A 38 -15.65 30.21 39.90
CA GLY A 38 -15.47 29.70 41.26
C GLY A 38 -14.58 28.45 41.29
N ALA A 39 -14.76 27.54 40.33
CA ALA A 39 -13.97 26.30 40.22
C ALA A 39 -12.46 26.56 40.02
N THR A 40 -12.07 27.66 39.39
CA THR A 40 -10.65 28.02 39.20
C THR A 40 -10.02 28.73 40.41
N SER A 41 -10.82 29.09 41.43
CA SER A 41 -10.37 29.83 42.62
C SER A 41 -10.58 29.09 43.95
N ALA A 42 -11.58 28.20 44.03
CA ALA A 42 -11.83 27.32 45.18
C ALA A 42 -11.20 25.93 44.94
N GLY A 43 -10.17 25.60 45.74
CA GLY A 43 -9.29 24.43 45.53
C GLY A 43 -9.88 23.03 45.77
N ASP A 44 -11.19 22.81 45.61
CA ASP A 44 -11.78 21.47 45.68
C ASP A 44 -11.77 20.78 44.30
N GLY A 45 -10.74 19.97 44.05
CA GLY A 45 -10.60 19.20 42.83
C GLY A 45 -11.74 18.20 42.55
N ALA A 46 -12.59 17.85 43.53
CA ALA A 46 -13.78 17.05 43.29
C ALA A 46 -14.89 17.87 42.60
N PHE A 47 -15.08 19.13 43.00
CA PHE A 47 -16.01 20.05 42.34
C PHE A 47 -15.58 20.33 40.89
N ILE A 48 -14.30 20.63 40.66
CA ILE A 48 -13.75 20.93 39.33
C ILE A 48 -13.99 19.75 38.36
N ARG A 49 -13.69 18.51 38.78
CA ARG A 49 -13.94 17.30 37.98
C ARG A 49 -15.43 17.05 37.70
N ARG A 50 -16.33 17.49 38.58
CA ARG A 50 -17.77 17.45 38.31
C ARG A 50 -18.16 18.47 37.25
N VAL A 51 -17.68 19.71 37.33
CA VAL A 51 -17.93 20.75 36.31
C VAL A 51 -17.45 20.27 34.92
N TYR A 52 -16.28 19.63 34.83
CA TYR A 52 -15.82 19.01 33.58
C TYR A 52 -16.80 17.94 33.04
N ALA A 53 -17.24 17.01 33.89
CA ALA A 53 -18.17 15.96 33.48
C ALA A 53 -19.54 16.51 33.01
N GLU A 54 -20.08 17.53 33.69
CA GLU A 54 -21.34 18.19 33.30
C GLU A 54 -21.18 18.94 31.96
N LEU A 55 -20.05 19.64 31.72
CA LEU A 55 -19.77 20.31 30.44
C LEU A 55 -19.65 19.32 29.28
N ILE A 56 -18.99 18.17 29.48
CA ILE A 56 -18.90 17.09 28.48
C ILE A 56 -20.29 16.49 28.22
N ALA A 57 -21.08 16.21 29.26
CA ALA A 57 -22.45 15.70 29.11
C ALA A 57 -23.37 16.67 28.35
N LEU A 58 -23.19 17.99 28.54
CA LEU A 58 -23.92 19.05 27.85
C LEU A 58 -23.37 19.38 26.45
N GLY A 59 -22.29 18.74 25.99
CA GLY A 59 -21.69 19.02 24.67
C GLY A 59 -21.01 20.39 24.56
N ARG A 60 -20.69 21.02 25.69
CA ARG A 60 -20.03 22.34 25.76
C ARG A 60 -18.51 22.21 25.62
N ASP A 61 -18.09 21.52 24.57
CA ASP A 61 -16.71 21.19 24.26
C ASP A 61 -15.82 22.45 24.17
N GLU A 62 -16.32 23.54 23.59
CA GLU A 62 -15.58 24.81 23.45
C GLU A 62 -15.34 25.52 24.79
N ASP A 63 -16.37 25.67 25.62
CA ASP A 63 -16.26 26.26 26.97
C ASP A 63 -15.28 25.48 27.85
N LEU A 64 -15.24 24.14 27.69
CA LEU A 64 -14.32 23.26 28.40
C LEU A 64 -12.86 23.52 27.98
N LEU A 65 -12.59 23.76 26.70
CA LEU A 65 -11.24 23.91 26.15
C LEU A 65 -10.57 25.25 26.51
N GLU A 66 -11.34 26.27 26.89
CA GLU A 66 -10.80 27.57 27.36
C GLU A 66 -10.19 27.47 28.77
N LEU A 67 -10.65 26.52 29.60
CA LEU A 67 -10.28 26.35 31.00
C LEU A 67 -8.78 26.06 31.22
N PRO A 68 -8.24 26.32 32.43
CA PRO A 68 -6.82 26.08 32.74
C PRO A 68 -6.44 24.62 32.53
N ALA A 69 -5.45 24.40 31.65
CA ALA A 69 -5.16 23.10 31.09
C ALA A 69 -4.66 22.05 32.09
N GLY A 70 -3.91 22.42 33.13
CA GLY A 70 -3.29 21.48 34.08
C GLY A 70 -4.24 20.42 34.70
N PRO A 71 -5.26 20.82 35.49
CA PRO A 71 -6.23 19.88 36.06
C PRO A 71 -7.13 19.21 35.00
N LEU A 72 -7.35 19.87 33.86
CA LEU A 72 -8.17 19.34 32.77
C LEU A 72 -7.46 18.23 31.98
N GLU A 73 -6.17 18.41 31.64
CA GLU A 73 -5.31 17.41 31.01
C GLU A 73 -5.24 16.14 31.85
N GLN A 74 -5.03 16.27 33.16
CA GLN A 74 -5.04 15.12 34.06
C GLN A 74 -6.39 14.41 34.04
N HIS A 75 -7.50 15.15 34.15
CA HIS A 75 -8.84 14.56 34.16
C HIS A 75 -9.18 13.83 32.86
N LEU A 76 -8.89 14.44 31.70
CA LEU A 76 -9.13 13.85 30.39
C LEU A 76 -8.20 12.65 30.11
N ALA A 77 -6.94 12.69 30.54
CA ALA A 77 -6.01 11.56 30.38
C ALA A 77 -6.33 10.37 31.31
N GLU A 78 -6.87 10.64 32.50
CA GLU A 78 -7.38 9.61 33.43
C GLU A 78 -8.70 9.01 32.92
N ARG A 79 -9.68 9.84 32.54
CA ARG A 79 -10.99 9.38 32.03
C ARG A 79 -10.94 8.79 30.62
N GLY A 80 -10.00 9.22 29.79
CA GLY A 80 -9.75 8.63 28.47
C GLY A 80 -8.85 7.40 28.48
N ALA A 81 -8.47 6.90 29.67
CA ALA A 81 -7.58 5.75 29.83
C ALA A 81 -6.30 5.83 28.94
N PHE A 82 -5.68 7.01 28.82
CA PHE A 82 -4.65 7.28 27.80
C PHE A 82 -3.46 6.31 27.83
N LYS A 83 -3.10 5.78 29.00
CA LYS A 83 -2.06 4.75 29.17
C LYS A 83 -2.42 3.42 28.48
N THR A 84 -3.70 3.05 28.52
CA THR A 84 -4.28 1.86 27.85
C THR A 84 -4.40 2.09 26.35
N ALA A 85 -4.85 3.28 25.92
CA ALA A 85 -4.93 3.67 24.53
C ALA A 85 -3.55 3.62 23.83
N ARG A 86 -2.50 4.12 24.49
CA ARG A 86 -1.10 4.03 24.03
C ARG A 86 -0.53 2.61 23.91
N GLN A 87 -1.28 1.58 24.29
CA GLN A 87 -0.94 0.16 24.16
C GLN A 87 -1.86 -0.57 23.17
N GLY A 88 -2.69 0.15 22.40
CA GLY A 88 -3.68 -0.46 21.50
C GLY A 88 -4.82 -1.16 22.24
N GLY A 89 -5.10 -0.79 23.49
CA GLY A 89 -6.19 -1.40 24.25
C GLY A 89 -7.58 -1.11 23.68
N ALA A 90 -8.56 -1.88 24.13
CA ALA A 90 -9.97 -1.57 23.86
C ALA A 90 -10.40 -0.34 24.68
N LEU A 91 -11.22 0.52 24.08
CA LEU A 91 -11.79 1.71 24.71
C LEU A 91 -13.32 1.71 24.60
N THR A 92 -13.99 2.20 25.62
CA THR A 92 -15.41 2.55 25.59
C THR A 92 -15.62 3.88 24.84
N LEU A 93 -16.87 4.13 24.43
CA LEU A 93 -17.28 5.37 23.75
C LEU A 93 -17.03 6.64 24.60
N ASP A 94 -17.11 6.52 25.93
CA ASP A 94 -16.82 7.64 26.84
C ASP A 94 -15.30 7.91 26.93
N GLU A 95 -14.49 6.86 27.05
CA GLU A 95 -13.02 6.97 27.06
C GLU A 95 -12.49 7.59 25.76
N SER A 96 -13.00 7.15 24.59
CA SER A 96 -12.63 7.76 23.31
C SER A 96 -13.00 9.24 23.23
N ARG A 97 -14.20 9.64 23.68
CA ARG A 97 -14.60 11.05 23.69
C ARG A 97 -13.70 11.91 24.59
N HIS A 98 -13.30 11.41 25.75
CA HIS A 98 -12.35 12.12 26.63
C HIS A 98 -10.96 12.28 25.99
N LEU A 99 -10.48 11.29 25.23
CA LEU A 99 -9.24 11.41 24.46
C LEU A 99 -9.35 12.37 23.27
N GLU A 100 -10.47 12.39 22.55
CA GLU A 100 -10.69 13.32 21.44
C GLU A 100 -10.68 14.78 21.94
N LEU A 101 -11.27 15.04 23.11
CA LEU A 101 -11.17 16.32 23.81
C LEU A 101 -9.73 16.65 24.25
N LEU A 102 -8.97 15.66 24.75
CA LEU A 102 -7.55 15.84 25.10
C LEU A 102 -6.70 16.21 23.88
N ALA A 103 -6.95 15.57 22.73
CA ALA A 103 -6.25 15.85 21.48
C ALA A 103 -6.57 17.26 20.95
N ARG A 104 -7.86 17.67 20.99
CA ARG A 104 -8.28 19.06 20.69
C ARG A 104 -7.67 20.08 21.64
N LEU A 105 -7.55 19.77 22.92
CA LEU A 105 -6.89 20.62 23.92
C LEU A 105 -5.41 20.81 23.57
N TYR A 106 -4.67 19.74 23.27
CA TYR A 106 -3.28 19.85 22.84
C TYR A 106 -3.13 20.67 21.55
N ALA A 107 -4.00 20.47 20.56
CA ALA A 107 -4.00 21.26 19.33
C ALA A 107 -4.27 22.76 19.59
N ARG A 108 -5.22 23.12 20.47
CA ARG A 108 -5.56 24.51 20.84
C ARG A 108 -4.49 25.19 21.70
N ARG A 109 -3.56 24.43 22.30
CA ARG A 109 -2.43 24.93 23.10
C ARG A 109 -1.08 24.81 22.36
N GLU A 110 -1.11 24.66 21.03
CA GLU A 110 0.05 24.53 20.13
C GLU A 110 0.96 23.30 20.41
N ARG A 111 0.50 22.36 21.25
CA ARG A 111 1.21 21.12 21.64
C ARG A 111 0.95 20.00 20.64
N HIS A 112 1.27 20.27 19.37
CA HIS A 112 0.95 19.41 18.24
C HIS A 112 1.62 18.03 18.29
N GLY A 113 2.84 17.92 18.82
CA GLY A 113 3.54 16.63 18.98
C GLY A 113 2.78 15.67 19.90
N LEU A 114 2.15 16.21 20.96
CA LEU A 114 1.29 15.45 21.86
C LEU A 114 -0.12 15.24 21.30
N ALA A 115 -0.70 16.23 20.59
CA ALA A 115 -1.97 16.05 19.89
C ALA A 115 -1.89 14.86 18.91
N ALA A 116 -0.82 14.79 18.12
CA ALA A 116 -0.55 13.68 17.21
C ALA A 116 -0.43 12.32 17.93
N GLN A 117 0.17 12.26 19.13
CA GLN A 117 0.23 11.01 19.92
C GLN A 117 -1.14 10.56 20.43
N VAL A 118 -2.04 11.50 20.78
CA VAL A 118 -3.41 11.16 21.20
C VAL A 118 -4.27 10.72 20.01
N PHE A 119 -4.20 11.43 18.88
CA PHE A 119 -4.90 11.01 17.64
C PHE A 119 -4.40 9.65 17.10
N PHE A 120 -3.10 9.37 17.25
CA PHE A 120 -2.55 8.05 16.93
C PHE A 120 -3.10 6.95 17.84
N ALA A 121 -3.08 7.15 19.16
CA ALA A 121 -3.66 6.20 20.12
C ALA A 121 -5.18 5.99 19.92
N LEU A 122 -5.90 7.02 19.46
CA LEU A 122 -7.29 6.93 19.04
C LEU A 122 -7.48 6.10 17.76
N ALA A 123 -6.57 6.18 16.79
CA ALA A 123 -6.64 5.37 15.57
C ALA A 123 -6.31 3.89 15.81
N GLU A 124 -5.41 3.59 16.76
CA GLU A 124 -5.01 2.21 17.12
C GLU A 124 -5.99 1.49 18.07
N ARG A 125 -6.96 2.20 18.69
CA ARG A 125 -7.90 1.63 19.67
C ARG A 125 -8.62 0.37 19.14
N VAL A 126 -8.64 -0.71 19.91
CA VAL A 126 -9.48 -1.88 19.58
C VAL A 126 -10.94 -1.51 19.78
N ALA A 127 -11.79 -1.82 18.80
CA ALA A 127 -13.22 -1.57 18.90
C ALA A 127 -13.84 -2.45 19.99
N ALA A 128 -14.44 -1.83 21.00
CA ALA A 128 -15.36 -2.49 21.93
C ALA A 128 -16.71 -2.77 21.23
N ALA A 129 -17.51 -3.70 21.77
CA ALA A 129 -18.78 -4.10 21.16
C ALA A 129 -19.75 -2.92 20.92
N ASP A 130 -19.74 -1.93 21.83
CA ASP A 130 -20.60 -0.74 21.77
C ASP A 130 -19.92 0.47 21.07
N CYS A 131 -18.71 0.29 20.53
CA CYS A 131 -17.91 1.33 19.89
C CYS A 131 -17.15 0.77 18.68
N ALA A 132 -17.91 0.36 17.65
CA ALA A 132 -17.37 -0.02 16.35
C ALA A 132 -16.84 1.22 15.59
N VAL A 133 -15.60 1.13 15.09
CA VAL A 133 -14.84 2.27 14.52
C VAL A 133 -14.38 1.90 13.12
N SER A 134 -14.98 2.54 12.12
CA SER A 134 -14.74 2.24 10.71
C SER A 134 -13.28 2.46 10.30
N LEU A 135 -12.82 1.74 9.28
CA LEU A 135 -11.46 1.95 8.73
C LEU A 135 -11.27 3.34 8.11
N ASP A 136 -12.34 4.00 7.70
CA ASP A 136 -12.32 5.37 7.17
C ASP A 136 -12.19 6.42 8.28
N GLU A 137 -12.82 6.21 9.43
CA GLU A 137 -12.63 7.04 10.63
C GLU A 137 -11.21 6.90 11.17
N ARG A 138 -10.65 5.69 11.20
CA ARG A 138 -9.24 5.46 11.55
C ARG A 138 -8.29 6.19 10.59
N ALA A 139 -8.62 6.25 9.29
CA ALA A 139 -7.83 6.98 8.32
C ALA A 139 -7.87 8.49 8.60
N ALA A 140 -9.05 9.06 8.86
CA ALA A 140 -9.17 10.48 9.22
C ALA A 140 -8.42 10.84 10.52
N LEU A 141 -8.38 9.93 11.51
CA LEU A 141 -7.61 10.10 12.74
C LEU A 141 -6.09 10.06 12.49
N LEU A 142 -5.60 9.15 11.63
CA LEU A 142 -4.18 9.10 11.25
C LEU A 142 -3.76 10.31 10.39
N ASP A 143 -4.60 10.75 9.45
CA ASP A 143 -4.36 11.97 8.66
C ASP A 143 -4.25 13.21 9.55
N LEU A 144 -5.09 13.30 10.59
CA LEU A 144 -5.06 14.40 11.56
C LEU A 144 -3.81 14.31 12.47
N ALA A 145 -3.41 13.10 12.87
CA ALA A 145 -2.16 12.87 13.58
C ALA A 145 -0.93 13.29 12.75
N LEU A 146 -0.91 12.95 11.46
CA LEU A 146 0.18 13.31 10.53
C LEU A 146 0.30 14.83 10.38
N ARG A 147 -0.80 15.54 10.08
CA ARG A 147 -0.82 17.01 9.97
C ARG A 147 -0.33 17.71 11.24
N HIS A 148 -0.55 17.12 12.40
CA HIS A 148 -0.01 17.64 13.66
C HIS A 148 1.46 17.29 13.87
N ALA A 149 1.92 16.09 13.47
CA ALA A 149 3.34 15.72 13.54
C ALA A 149 4.23 16.51 12.57
N GLU A 150 3.71 16.90 11.39
CA GLU A 150 4.38 17.77 10.42
C GLU A 150 4.48 19.24 10.88
N SER A 151 3.65 19.66 11.85
CA SER A 151 3.54 21.04 12.29
C SER A 151 4.87 21.60 12.82
N PRO A 152 5.21 22.87 12.53
CA PRO A 152 6.36 23.54 13.13
C PRO A 152 6.40 23.48 14.66
N GLY A 153 5.23 23.46 15.32
CA GLY A 153 5.14 23.30 16.78
C GLY A 153 5.62 21.92 17.26
N ALA A 154 5.25 20.83 16.58
CA ALA A 154 5.72 19.49 16.93
C ALA A 154 7.24 19.34 16.76
N ARG A 155 7.82 19.96 15.73
CA ARG A 155 9.27 20.06 15.54
C ARG A 155 9.96 20.91 16.62
N ALA A 156 9.30 21.95 17.15
CA ALA A 156 9.81 22.74 18.26
C ALA A 156 9.72 22.00 19.62
N GLU A 157 8.61 21.29 19.87
CA GLU A 157 8.38 20.47 21.08
C GLU A 157 9.38 19.30 21.21
N LEU A 158 9.56 18.55 20.11
CA LEU A 158 10.38 17.34 20.09
C LEU A 158 11.87 17.62 19.84
N GLY A 159 12.20 18.87 19.50
CA GLY A 159 13.56 19.38 19.32
C GLY A 159 14.29 18.82 18.08
N PRO A 160 15.55 19.24 17.87
CA PRO A 160 16.34 18.88 16.68
C PRO A 160 16.87 17.43 16.68
N GLY A 161 16.29 16.53 17.47
CA GLY A 161 16.75 15.16 17.68
C GLY A 161 16.15 14.12 16.73
N GLY A 162 15.54 14.52 15.61
CA GLY A 162 14.87 13.62 14.65
C GLY A 162 13.59 12.93 15.16
N ALA A 163 13.21 13.14 16.42
CA ALA A 163 12.06 12.47 17.03
C ALA A 163 10.73 12.78 16.30
N ALA A 164 10.50 14.04 15.89
CA ALA A 164 9.35 14.41 15.06
C ALA A 164 9.33 13.66 13.72
N GLU A 165 10.49 13.44 13.10
CA GLU A 165 10.63 12.80 11.79
C GLU A 165 10.41 11.29 11.91
N SER A 166 10.89 10.66 12.99
CA SER A 166 10.52 9.27 13.32
C SER A 166 9.03 9.07 13.63
N GLN A 167 8.36 10.10 14.20
CA GLN A 167 6.91 10.07 14.42
C GLN A 167 6.14 10.19 13.10
N VAL A 168 6.60 11.03 12.16
CA VAL A 168 6.07 11.12 10.79
C VAL A 168 6.27 9.80 10.04
N GLU A 169 7.47 9.23 9.98
CA GLU A 169 7.73 7.94 9.31
C GLU A 169 6.86 6.80 9.89
N THR A 170 6.65 6.79 11.22
CA THR A 170 5.74 5.84 11.88
C THR A 170 4.29 6.04 11.44
N LEU A 171 3.82 7.28 11.31
CA LEU A 171 2.46 7.61 10.89
C LEU A 171 2.23 7.30 9.40
N GLU A 172 3.13 7.70 8.51
CA GLU A 172 3.11 7.34 7.09
C GLU A 172 3.07 5.83 6.90
N GLY A 173 3.92 5.09 7.62
CA GLY A 173 3.94 3.63 7.62
C GLY A 173 2.61 3.02 8.08
N LYS A 174 1.99 3.58 9.13
CA LYS A 174 0.70 3.11 9.66
C LYS A 174 -0.48 3.45 8.74
N ILE A 175 -0.47 4.61 8.08
CA ILE A 175 -1.42 4.97 7.01
C ILE A 175 -1.29 3.97 5.86
N LYS A 176 -0.07 3.61 5.44
CA LYS A 176 0.14 2.65 4.36
C LYS A 176 -0.30 1.22 4.72
N VAL A 177 -0.14 0.81 5.97
CA VAL A 177 -0.72 -0.43 6.51
C VAL A 177 -2.25 -0.38 6.45
N LEU A 178 -2.87 0.74 6.85
CA LEU A 178 -4.32 0.91 6.79
C LEU A 178 -4.88 0.93 5.35
N GLU A 179 -4.15 1.44 4.35
CA GLU A 179 -4.54 1.31 2.94
C GLU A 179 -4.67 -0.15 2.50
N PHE A 180 -3.71 -1.00 2.87
CA PHE A 180 -3.80 -2.44 2.60
C PHE A 180 -5.00 -3.07 3.31
N GLN A 181 -5.24 -2.69 4.57
CA GLN A 181 -6.37 -3.18 5.36
C GLN A 181 -7.72 -2.78 4.74
N ARG A 182 -7.85 -1.53 4.27
CA ARG A 182 -9.05 -1.03 3.56
C ARG A 182 -9.27 -1.74 2.22
N ARG A 183 -8.20 -2.06 1.47
CA ARG A 183 -8.30 -2.83 0.21
C ARG A 183 -8.67 -4.29 0.45
N LEU A 184 -8.13 -4.94 1.49
CA LEU A 184 -8.58 -6.28 1.91
C LEU A 184 -10.07 -6.25 2.29
N HIS A 185 -10.46 -5.32 3.17
CA HIS A 185 -11.84 -5.13 3.62
C HIS A 185 -12.80 -4.96 2.44
N ALA A 186 -12.54 -4.01 1.53
CA ALA A 186 -13.35 -3.80 0.34
C ALA A 186 -13.44 -5.05 -0.54
N THR A 187 -12.36 -5.81 -0.71
CA THR A 187 -12.37 -7.05 -1.51
C THR A 187 -13.24 -8.13 -0.87
N PHE A 188 -13.21 -8.29 0.45
CA PHE A 188 -14.08 -9.24 1.15
C PHE A 188 -15.54 -8.79 1.15
N THR A 189 -15.81 -7.50 1.32
CA THR A 189 -17.17 -6.94 1.21
C THR A 189 -17.77 -7.17 -0.19
N GLU A 190 -17.02 -6.96 -1.28
CA GLU A 190 -17.50 -7.24 -2.63
C GLU A 190 -17.66 -8.75 -2.90
N ARG A 191 -16.73 -9.61 -2.44
CA ARG A 191 -16.89 -11.07 -2.55
C ARG A 191 -18.13 -11.58 -1.80
N ALA A 192 -18.40 -11.05 -0.61
CA ALA A 192 -19.61 -11.37 0.14
C ALA A 192 -20.89 -10.86 -0.56
N ARG A 193 -20.86 -9.66 -1.16
CA ARG A 193 -21.97 -9.08 -1.94
C ARG A 193 -22.29 -9.86 -3.22
N HIS A 194 -21.28 -10.35 -3.93
CA HIS A 194 -21.48 -11.16 -5.13
C HIS A 194 -22.07 -12.56 -4.83
N GLY A 195 -21.87 -13.06 -3.60
CA GLY A 195 -22.37 -14.35 -3.16
C GLY A 195 -21.52 -15.53 -3.65
N GLY A 196 -21.66 -16.67 -2.97
CA GLY A 196 -20.88 -17.88 -3.23
C GLY A 196 -20.73 -18.72 -1.97
N ALA A 197 -20.05 -19.87 -2.08
CA ALA A 197 -19.90 -20.80 -0.95
C ALA A 197 -19.12 -20.21 0.24
N ASP A 198 -18.26 -19.21 -0.01
CA ASP A 198 -17.44 -18.52 0.98
C ASP A 198 -18.07 -17.20 1.50
N ALA A 199 -19.26 -16.79 1.05
CA ALA A 199 -19.76 -15.43 1.32
C ALA A 199 -19.90 -15.10 2.83
N ASP A 200 -20.40 -16.05 3.63
CA ASP A 200 -20.47 -15.95 5.09
C ASP A 200 -19.09 -15.87 5.77
N ARG A 201 -18.04 -16.35 5.10
CA ARG A 201 -16.65 -16.31 5.58
C ARG A 201 -15.99 -14.98 5.23
N ASP A 202 -16.17 -14.49 4.01
CA ASP A 202 -15.67 -13.16 3.62
C ASP A 202 -16.36 -12.04 4.42
N ALA A 203 -17.66 -12.16 4.73
CA ALA A 203 -18.36 -11.24 5.62
C ALA A 203 -17.78 -11.20 7.05
N ARG A 204 -17.32 -12.35 7.58
CA ARG A 204 -16.62 -12.42 8.89
C ARG A 204 -15.23 -11.81 8.81
N LEU A 205 -14.45 -12.17 7.78
CA LEU A 205 -13.11 -11.61 7.54
C LEU A 205 -13.18 -10.08 7.39
N ALA A 206 -14.22 -9.54 6.75
CA ALA A 206 -14.45 -8.11 6.67
C ALA A 206 -14.63 -7.47 8.07
N ALA A 207 -15.57 -7.97 8.88
CA ALA A 207 -15.78 -7.48 10.24
C ALA A 207 -14.55 -7.65 11.16
N GLU A 208 -13.80 -8.74 10.99
CA GLU A 208 -12.54 -8.98 11.69
C GLU A 208 -11.41 -8.01 11.30
N LEU A 209 -11.49 -7.36 10.13
CA LEU A 209 -10.59 -6.28 9.73
C LEU A 209 -11.01 -4.90 10.25
N GLU A 210 -12.30 -4.60 10.45
CA GLU A 210 -12.70 -3.29 11.00
C GLU A 210 -12.37 -3.13 12.50
N ARG A 211 -12.26 -4.26 13.22
CA ARG A 211 -12.09 -4.34 14.68
C ARG A 211 -10.87 -3.56 15.22
N GLU A 212 -9.74 -3.60 14.54
CA GLU A 212 -8.46 -3.06 15.02
C GLU A 212 -7.48 -2.80 13.86
N LEU A 213 -6.50 -1.91 14.02
CA LEU A 213 -5.41 -1.75 13.05
C LEU A 213 -4.42 -2.92 13.17
N ARG A 214 -4.49 -3.88 12.25
CA ARG A 214 -3.71 -5.13 12.33
C ARG A 214 -2.27 -4.94 11.84
N PRO A 215 -1.29 -5.67 12.40
CA PRO A 215 0.06 -5.64 11.87
C PRO A 215 0.12 -6.31 10.49
N LEU A 216 1.07 -5.85 9.66
CA LEU A 216 1.22 -6.26 8.27
C LEU A 216 1.40 -7.78 8.10
N SER A 217 2.10 -8.43 9.04
CA SER A 217 2.34 -9.87 9.03
C SER A 217 1.07 -10.72 9.16
N ASP A 218 0.13 -10.29 10.00
CA ASP A 218 -1.13 -11.01 10.25
C ASP A 218 -2.06 -10.81 9.05
N MET A 219 -2.15 -9.57 8.54
CA MET A 219 -2.87 -9.30 7.29
C MET A 219 -2.32 -10.11 6.10
N TYR A 220 -1.01 -10.33 6.03
CA TYR A 220 -0.41 -11.17 4.99
C TYR A 220 -0.76 -12.65 5.18
N ASN A 221 -0.56 -13.20 6.39
CA ASN A 221 -0.67 -14.64 6.63
C ASN A 221 -2.10 -15.15 6.78
N ASP A 222 -3.00 -14.38 7.40
CA ASP A 222 -4.35 -14.82 7.77
C ASP A 222 -5.42 -14.37 6.77
N PHE A 223 -5.19 -13.25 6.08
CA PHE A 223 -6.17 -12.62 5.18
C PHE A 223 -5.75 -12.66 3.70
N ALA A 224 -4.62 -12.04 3.34
CA ALA A 224 -4.24 -11.86 1.93
C ALA A 224 -3.83 -13.17 1.25
N LYS A 225 -2.91 -13.92 1.88
CA LYS A 225 -2.39 -15.18 1.34
C LYS A 225 -3.42 -16.32 1.30
N PRO A 226 -4.28 -16.55 2.32
CA PRO A 226 -5.27 -17.64 2.28
C PRO A 226 -6.49 -17.37 1.38
N ARG A 227 -6.56 -16.19 0.75
CA ARG A 227 -7.65 -15.76 -0.14
C ARG A 227 -7.14 -15.38 -1.54
N ASP A 228 -5.93 -15.86 -1.88
CA ASP A 228 -5.25 -15.76 -3.17
C ASP A 228 -5.06 -14.32 -3.70
N MET A 229 -4.89 -13.35 -2.80
CA MET A 229 -4.71 -11.93 -3.12
C MET A 229 -3.23 -11.62 -3.42
N HIS A 230 -2.70 -12.28 -4.45
CA HIS A 230 -1.28 -12.27 -4.83
C HIS A 230 -0.73 -10.86 -5.11
N ASP A 231 -1.56 -9.97 -5.66
CA ASP A 231 -1.24 -8.58 -5.93
C ASP A 231 -0.99 -7.78 -4.63
N VAL A 232 -1.90 -7.91 -3.65
CA VAL A 232 -1.75 -7.31 -2.33
C VAL A 232 -0.56 -7.94 -1.59
N CYS A 233 -0.37 -9.25 -1.68
CA CYS A 233 0.79 -9.94 -1.09
C CYS A 233 2.13 -9.38 -1.61
N LEU A 234 2.24 -9.09 -2.91
CA LEU A 234 3.43 -8.50 -3.51
C LEU A 234 3.64 -7.03 -3.11
N GLU A 235 2.57 -6.23 -3.02
CA GLU A 235 2.66 -4.84 -2.52
C GLU A 235 3.06 -4.81 -1.02
N MET A 236 2.57 -5.74 -0.19
CA MET A 236 2.99 -5.91 1.21
C MET A 236 4.46 -6.31 1.36
N LEU A 237 4.95 -7.23 0.52
CA LEU A 237 6.37 -7.64 0.50
C LEU A 237 7.30 -6.50 0.09
N HIS A 238 6.88 -5.69 -0.90
CA HIS A 238 7.61 -4.49 -1.28
C HIS A 238 7.66 -3.46 -0.14
N PHE A 239 6.51 -3.16 0.47
CA PHE A 239 6.41 -2.18 1.55
C PHE A 239 7.22 -2.60 2.80
N SER A 240 7.16 -3.88 3.19
CA SER A 240 8.00 -4.44 4.26
C SER A 240 9.49 -4.55 3.93
N ARG A 241 9.88 -4.25 2.67
CA ARG A 241 11.25 -4.40 2.13
C ARG A 241 11.81 -5.82 2.32
N TYR A 242 10.93 -6.82 2.39
CA TYR A 242 11.31 -8.21 2.61
C TYR A 242 12.23 -8.73 1.50
N ARG A 243 13.26 -9.50 1.89
CA ARG A 243 14.20 -10.14 0.97
C ARG A 243 14.44 -11.58 1.42
N ASP A 244 13.95 -12.54 0.66
CA ASP A 244 14.40 -13.93 0.73
C ASP A 244 15.65 -14.14 -0.13
N ALA A 245 16.52 -15.06 0.31
CA ALA A 245 17.86 -15.23 -0.27
C ALA A 245 17.85 -15.54 -1.78
N ASP A 246 16.85 -16.28 -2.25
CA ASP A 246 16.74 -16.70 -3.65
C ASP A 246 15.73 -15.86 -4.47
N GLY A 247 14.88 -15.04 -3.84
CA GLY A 247 13.72 -14.40 -4.48
C GLY A 247 12.58 -15.37 -4.85
N ALA A 248 12.53 -16.55 -4.21
CA ALA A 248 11.55 -17.60 -4.45
C ALA A 248 10.12 -17.20 -4.03
N VAL A 249 9.95 -16.45 -2.94
CA VAL A 249 8.62 -16.03 -2.44
C VAL A 249 7.93 -15.11 -3.43
N ALA A 250 8.61 -14.03 -3.85
CA ALA A 250 8.08 -13.10 -4.84
C ALA A 250 7.83 -13.78 -6.19
N ARG A 251 8.76 -14.64 -6.67
CA ARG A 251 8.55 -15.41 -7.90
C ARG A 251 7.37 -16.38 -7.82
N GLY A 252 7.12 -16.97 -6.65
CA GLY A 252 5.95 -17.83 -6.41
C GLY A 252 4.63 -17.07 -6.48
N LEU A 253 4.56 -15.88 -5.88
CA LEU A 253 3.38 -15.01 -5.96
C LEU A 253 3.15 -14.47 -7.37
N TRP A 254 4.21 -14.12 -8.11
CA TRP A 254 4.11 -13.76 -9.53
C TRP A 254 3.66 -14.95 -10.40
N ASP A 255 4.18 -16.16 -10.14
CA ASP A 255 3.73 -17.39 -10.81
C ASP A 255 2.23 -17.63 -10.56
N ALA A 256 1.75 -17.40 -9.33
CA ALA A 256 0.35 -17.58 -8.98
C ALA A 256 -0.55 -16.47 -9.57
N LEU A 257 -0.16 -15.20 -9.47
CA LEU A 257 -0.89 -14.05 -10.01
C LEU A 257 -1.12 -14.15 -11.52
N LEU A 258 -0.06 -14.44 -12.29
CA LEU A 258 -0.14 -14.59 -13.73
C LEU A 258 -0.97 -15.82 -14.12
N SER A 259 -0.88 -16.91 -13.35
CA SER A 259 -1.71 -18.10 -13.55
C SER A 259 -3.19 -17.79 -13.29
N SER A 260 -3.53 -17.15 -12.17
CA SER A 260 -4.92 -16.85 -11.82
C SER A 260 -5.56 -15.86 -12.79
N ALA A 261 -4.79 -14.87 -13.27
CA ALA A 261 -5.25 -13.94 -14.30
C ALA A 261 -5.56 -14.67 -15.62
N ALA A 262 -4.66 -15.54 -16.07
CA ALA A 262 -4.86 -16.34 -17.28
C ALA A 262 -6.03 -17.32 -17.13
N SER A 263 -6.11 -18.09 -16.04
CA SER A 263 -7.19 -19.06 -15.79
C SER A 263 -8.57 -18.40 -15.69
N SER A 264 -8.66 -17.19 -15.12
CA SER A 264 -9.90 -16.42 -15.06
C SER A 264 -10.41 -16.08 -16.47
N ALA A 265 -9.54 -15.57 -17.35
CA ALA A 265 -9.89 -15.26 -18.73
C ALA A 265 -10.08 -16.52 -19.61
N ALA A 266 -9.33 -17.60 -19.36
CA ALA A 266 -9.46 -18.87 -20.09
C ALA A 266 -10.85 -19.54 -19.95
N SER A 267 -11.66 -19.13 -18.95
CA SER A 267 -13.08 -19.52 -18.85
C SER A 267 -13.92 -19.10 -20.08
N SER A 268 -13.45 -18.13 -20.86
CA SER A 268 -14.05 -17.73 -22.14
C SER A 268 -13.69 -18.62 -23.33
N GLY A 269 -12.72 -19.53 -23.18
CA GLY A 269 -12.20 -20.37 -24.26
C GLY A 269 -11.17 -19.67 -25.18
N ASP A 270 -10.78 -18.42 -24.90
CA ASP A 270 -9.76 -17.69 -25.69
C ASP A 270 -8.39 -17.67 -25.00
N ASP A 271 -7.44 -18.45 -25.53
CA ASP A 271 -6.03 -18.46 -25.14
C ASP A 271 -5.34 -17.08 -25.31
N ARG A 272 -5.79 -16.28 -26.28
CA ARG A 272 -5.29 -14.92 -26.52
C ARG A 272 -5.72 -14.01 -25.37
N ALA A 273 -6.99 -14.04 -24.97
CA ALA A 273 -7.49 -13.33 -23.78
C ALA A 273 -6.77 -13.77 -22.50
N ALA A 274 -6.44 -15.05 -22.33
CA ALA A 274 -5.67 -15.55 -21.20
C ALA A 274 -4.27 -14.89 -21.12
N LEU A 275 -3.56 -14.80 -22.24
CA LEU A 275 -2.30 -14.05 -22.33
C LEU A 275 -2.48 -12.57 -22.01
N PHE A 276 -3.48 -11.91 -22.61
CA PHE A 276 -3.70 -10.47 -22.38
C PHE A 276 -4.08 -10.17 -20.91
N ALA A 277 -4.80 -11.07 -20.22
CA ALA A 277 -5.08 -10.94 -18.80
C ALA A 277 -3.80 -11.01 -17.94
N ALA A 278 -2.91 -11.97 -18.20
CA ALA A 278 -1.62 -12.07 -17.52
C ALA A 278 -0.72 -10.85 -17.80
N CYS A 279 -0.65 -10.41 -19.06
CA CYS A 279 0.04 -9.17 -19.45
C CYS A 279 -0.53 -7.93 -18.73
N ASN A 280 -1.86 -7.83 -18.59
CA ASN A 280 -2.50 -6.71 -17.90
C ASN A 280 -2.25 -6.74 -16.38
N ALA A 281 -2.19 -7.92 -15.74
CA ALA A 281 -1.77 -8.05 -14.35
C ALA A 281 -0.33 -7.53 -14.14
N ALA A 282 0.60 -7.87 -15.04
CA ALA A 282 1.97 -7.33 -15.01
C ALA A 282 2.00 -5.80 -15.21
N ARG A 283 1.23 -5.26 -16.17
CA ARG A 283 1.11 -3.81 -16.43
C ARG A 283 0.53 -3.04 -15.23
N ALA A 284 -0.44 -3.62 -14.52
CA ALA A 284 -1.12 -2.95 -13.40
C ALA A 284 -0.33 -2.96 -12.09
N LEU A 285 0.50 -3.99 -11.87
CA LEU A 285 1.24 -4.19 -10.63
C LEU A 285 2.72 -3.76 -10.72
N GLY A 286 3.40 -4.08 -11.82
CA GLY A 286 4.82 -3.77 -12.02
C GLY A 286 5.23 -2.33 -11.68
N PRO A 287 4.50 -1.29 -12.14
CA PRO A 287 4.87 0.11 -11.88
C PRO A 287 4.84 0.52 -10.41
N LYS A 288 4.11 -0.22 -9.55
CA LYS A 288 4.06 0.02 -8.10
C LYS A 288 5.24 -0.59 -7.36
N LEU A 289 5.91 -1.57 -7.97
CA LEU A 289 6.93 -2.41 -7.33
C LEU A 289 8.33 -2.15 -7.90
N PHE A 290 8.42 -1.68 -9.14
CA PHE A 290 9.64 -1.22 -9.79
C PHE A 290 10.23 0.01 -9.03
N PRO A 291 11.56 0.09 -8.81
CA PRO A 291 12.63 -0.77 -9.29
C PRO A 291 13.10 -1.83 -8.27
N SER A 292 12.22 -2.36 -7.41
CA SER A 292 12.62 -3.34 -6.38
C SER A 292 12.73 -4.76 -6.94
N ASP A 293 13.95 -5.23 -7.25
CA ASP A 293 14.24 -6.61 -7.70
C ASP A 293 13.66 -7.70 -6.76
N ALA A 294 13.55 -7.39 -5.46
CA ALA A 294 13.03 -8.30 -4.45
C ALA A 294 11.51 -8.53 -4.57
N ALA A 295 10.75 -7.52 -5.00
CA ALA A 295 9.30 -7.60 -5.17
C ALA A 295 8.88 -7.80 -6.64
N PHE A 296 9.67 -7.31 -7.59
CA PHE A 296 9.43 -7.40 -9.03
C PHE A 296 10.66 -7.94 -9.76
N PRO A 297 10.88 -9.27 -9.74
CA PRO A 297 11.98 -9.90 -10.47
C PRO A 297 11.71 -9.90 -11.98
N VAL A 298 12.00 -8.78 -12.64
CA VAL A 298 11.61 -8.44 -14.02
C VAL A 298 11.87 -9.58 -15.02
N ALA A 299 13.06 -10.20 -14.98
CA ALA A 299 13.43 -11.30 -15.87
C ALA A 299 12.60 -12.58 -15.65
N HIS A 300 12.16 -12.87 -14.41
CA HIS A 300 11.27 -14.01 -14.15
C HIS A 300 9.85 -13.74 -14.66
N VAL A 301 9.33 -12.52 -14.47
CA VAL A 301 8.00 -12.12 -14.97
C VAL A 301 7.97 -12.14 -16.50
N ALA A 302 8.99 -11.56 -17.15
CA ALA A 302 9.15 -11.62 -18.61
C ALA A 302 9.18 -13.07 -19.12
N LEU A 303 10.02 -13.92 -18.53
CA LEU A 303 10.11 -15.34 -18.89
C LEU A 303 8.76 -16.06 -18.78
N LYS A 304 7.96 -15.75 -17.76
CA LYS A 304 6.67 -16.40 -17.54
C LYS A 304 5.61 -15.99 -18.55
N LEU A 305 5.54 -14.71 -18.91
CA LEU A 305 4.70 -14.23 -20.00
C LEU A 305 5.13 -14.82 -21.35
N GLU A 306 6.44 -15.00 -21.59
CA GLU A 306 6.94 -15.59 -22.84
C GLU A 306 6.76 -17.11 -22.92
N LEU A 307 6.83 -17.83 -21.80
CA LEU A 307 6.49 -19.25 -21.72
C LEU A 307 4.99 -19.48 -21.94
N MET A 308 4.13 -18.64 -21.38
CA MET A 308 2.69 -18.62 -21.70
C MET A 308 2.48 -18.29 -23.19
N ALA A 309 3.19 -17.28 -23.70
CA ALA A 309 3.31 -16.93 -25.11
C ALA A 309 3.69 -18.09 -26.06
N GLY A 310 4.39 -19.11 -25.55
CA GLY A 310 4.78 -20.31 -26.28
C GLY A 310 3.89 -21.53 -26.03
N GLY A 311 2.85 -21.43 -25.19
CA GLY A 311 2.07 -22.58 -24.73
C GLY A 311 2.84 -23.56 -23.84
N LEU A 312 3.93 -23.09 -23.22
CA LEU A 312 4.83 -23.88 -22.38
C LEU A 312 4.54 -23.72 -20.88
N TRP A 313 3.60 -22.84 -20.51
CA TRP A 313 3.21 -22.59 -19.12
C TRP A 313 1.80 -21.97 -19.03
N GLY A 314 1.13 -22.15 -17.89
CA GLY A 314 -0.19 -21.54 -17.60
C GLY A 314 -1.41 -22.30 -18.15
N GLY A 315 -1.22 -23.43 -18.84
CA GLY A 315 -2.31 -24.23 -19.43
C GLY A 315 -2.90 -23.67 -20.72
N VAL A 316 -2.58 -22.42 -21.05
CA VAL A 316 -2.85 -21.75 -22.32
C VAL A 316 -2.21 -22.55 -23.47
N ALA A 317 -2.95 -22.83 -24.53
CA ALA A 317 -2.36 -23.43 -25.73
C ALA A 317 -1.35 -22.46 -26.37
N ALA A 318 -0.42 -22.97 -27.18
CA ALA A 318 0.51 -22.08 -27.88
C ALA A 318 -0.30 -21.14 -28.81
N VAL A 319 -0.27 -19.83 -28.55
CA VAL A 319 -1.02 -18.78 -29.30
C VAL A 319 -0.48 -18.56 -30.75
N VAL A 320 0.29 -19.52 -31.25
CA VAL A 320 0.83 -19.73 -32.61
C VAL A 320 1.44 -18.52 -33.31
N ALA A 321 2.78 -18.49 -33.33
CA ALA A 321 3.68 -17.97 -34.38
C ALA A 321 3.58 -16.49 -34.87
N GLY A 322 2.49 -15.76 -34.60
CA GLY A 322 2.28 -14.38 -35.03
C GLY A 322 3.29 -13.39 -34.44
N SER A 323 3.57 -12.30 -35.15
CA SER A 323 4.47 -11.24 -34.70
C SER A 323 3.83 -10.27 -33.69
N GLU A 324 2.51 -10.05 -33.79
CA GLU A 324 1.78 -9.05 -33.00
C GLU A 324 1.72 -9.42 -31.51
N ASP A 325 1.42 -10.68 -31.19
CA ASP A 325 1.29 -11.18 -29.80
C ASP A 325 2.62 -11.39 -29.07
N VAL A 326 3.74 -11.31 -29.79
CA VAL A 326 5.06 -11.12 -29.17
C VAL A 326 5.24 -9.66 -28.75
N GLY A 327 4.68 -8.72 -29.53
CA GLY A 327 4.64 -7.32 -29.17
C GLY A 327 3.89 -7.03 -27.87
N ALA A 328 2.79 -7.74 -27.62
CA ALA A 328 1.98 -7.59 -26.41
C ALA A 328 2.75 -7.80 -25.10
N VAL A 329 3.68 -8.78 -25.08
CA VAL A 329 4.50 -9.12 -23.91
C VAL A 329 5.64 -8.11 -23.71
N ALA A 330 6.35 -7.73 -24.77
CA ALA A 330 7.37 -6.70 -24.70
C ALA A 330 6.80 -5.34 -24.26
N ASP A 331 5.64 -4.93 -24.80
CA ASP A 331 4.91 -3.73 -24.37
C ASP A 331 4.40 -3.84 -22.92
N ALA A 332 4.05 -5.04 -22.46
CA ALA A 332 3.65 -5.26 -21.07
C ALA A 332 4.83 -5.09 -20.11
N MET A 333 6.00 -5.63 -20.45
CA MET A 333 7.20 -5.45 -19.65
C MET A 333 7.70 -4.00 -19.65
N LEU A 334 7.65 -3.30 -20.80
CA LEU A 334 8.00 -1.88 -20.90
C LEU A 334 7.12 -0.99 -20.01
N ALA A 335 5.81 -1.21 -20.04
CA ALA A 335 4.89 -0.50 -19.14
C ALA A 335 5.13 -0.88 -17.67
N ALA A 336 5.37 -2.15 -17.38
CA ALA A 336 5.65 -2.64 -16.03
C ALA A 336 6.98 -2.11 -15.43
N THR A 337 7.97 -1.77 -16.26
CA THR A 337 9.21 -1.08 -15.86
C THR A 337 9.13 0.45 -16.01
N CYS A 338 7.93 1.04 -15.96
CA CYS A 338 7.72 2.50 -16.02
C CYS A 338 8.34 3.19 -17.26
N ASP A 339 8.26 2.55 -18.44
CA ASP A 339 8.92 3.00 -19.67
C ASP A 339 10.45 3.16 -19.53
N SER A 340 11.06 2.31 -18.70
CA SER A 340 12.49 2.01 -18.74
C SER A 340 12.77 0.85 -19.71
N PRO A 341 13.14 1.12 -20.99
CA PRO A 341 13.70 0.10 -21.87
C PRO A 341 15.06 -0.39 -21.35
N GLU A 342 15.75 0.38 -20.50
CA GLU A 342 17.02 0.00 -19.90
C GLU A 342 16.84 -1.26 -19.01
N ALA A 343 15.88 -1.23 -18.08
CA ALA A 343 15.56 -2.36 -17.22
C ALA A 343 14.86 -3.51 -17.95
N ALA A 344 13.96 -3.20 -18.89
CA ALA A 344 13.33 -4.22 -19.73
C ALA A 344 14.38 -4.96 -20.59
N HIS A 345 15.36 -4.25 -21.15
CA HIS A 345 16.43 -4.85 -21.94
C HIS A 345 17.33 -5.74 -21.08
N ALA A 346 17.78 -5.27 -19.91
CA ALA A 346 18.60 -6.07 -19.00
C ALA A 346 17.91 -7.38 -18.58
N ALA A 347 16.58 -7.37 -18.46
CA ALA A 347 15.79 -8.57 -18.24
C ALA A 347 15.83 -9.55 -19.43
N TYR A 348 15.64 -9.08 -20.67
CA TYR A 348 15.72 -9.95 -21.87
C TYR A 348 17.14 -10.44 -22.16
N ASP A 349 18.17 -9.61 -21.97
CA ASP A 349 19.59 -9.99 -22.12
C ASP A 349 19.95 -11.13 -21.14
N SER A 350 19.55 -11.01 -19.88
CA SER A 350 19.72 -12.05 -18.85
C SER A 350 19.04 -13.38 -19.20
N LEU A 351 17.93 -13.36 -19.96
CA LEU A 351 17.26 -14.56 -20.47
C LEU A 351 17.91 -15.14 -21.74
N LEU A 352 18.44 -14.27 -22.62
CA LEU A 352 19.13 -14.65 -23.84
C LEU A 352 20.55 -15.18 -23.56
N ALA A 353 21.18 -14.74 -22.48
CA ALA A 353 22.49 -15.16 -22.01
C ALA A 353 22.70 -16.70 -22.02
N THR A 354 23.92 -17.14 -22.33
CA THR A 354 24.24 -18.57 -22.42
C THR A 354 24.19 -19.24 -21.03
N PRO A 355 23.99 -20.57 -20.95
CA PRO A 355 23.95 -21.27 -19.66
C PRO A 355 25.20 -21.02 -18.79
N ALA A 356 26.38 -20.83 -19.41
CA ALA A 356 27.63 -20.56 -18.72
C ALA A 356 27.66 -19.19 -18.02
N SER A 357 27.23 -18.11 -18.68
CA SER A 357 27.14 -16.79 -18.02
C SER A 357 25.96 -16.71 -17.05
N ARG A 358 24.83 -17.37 -17.35
CA ARG A 358 23.72 -17.50 -16.39
C ARG A 358 24.13 -18.23 -15.11
N ALA A 359 25.04 -19.21 -15.17
CA ALA A 359 25.58 -19.87 -13.98
C ALA A 359 26.47 -18.96 -13.11
N GLN A 360 27.08 -17.90 -13.68
CA GLN A 360 27.86 -16.91 -12.94
C GLN A 360 26.99 -15.81 -12.30
N HIS A 361 25.86 -15.46 -12.93
CA HIS A 361 24.97 -14.39 -12.44
C HIS A 361 23.72 -14.88 -11.68
N GLY A 362 23.33 -16.16 -11.81
CA GLY A 362 22.04 -16.69 -11.33
C GLY A 362 22.15 -17.90 -10.41
N ARG A 363 22.68 -17.72 -9.19
CA ARG A 363 22.73 -18.76 -8.15
C ARG A 363 21.34 -19.03 -7.54
N GLY A 364 20.46 -19.73 -8.28
CA GLY A 364 19.12 -20.09 -7.78
C GLY A 364 18.14 -20.68 -8.82
N GLY A 365 18.59 -21.02 -10.04
CA GLY A 365 17.71 -21.55 -11.10
C GLY A 365 17.60 -23.08 -11.08
N SER A 366 16.37 -23.62 -11.12
CA SER A 366 16.15 -25.06 -11.35
C SER A 366 16.57 -25.47 -12.77
N PRO A 367 17.33 -26.57 -12.96
CA PRO A 367 17.99 -26.89 -14.23
C PRO A 367 17.03 -27.10 -15.41
N VAL A 368 15.84 -27.66 -15.17
CA VAL A 368 14.82 -27.91 -16.23
C VAL A 368 14.40 -26.60 -16.93
N ARG A 369 14.34 -25.48 -16.20
CA ARG A 369 14.05 -24.16 -16.78
C ARG A 369 15.20 -23.66 -17.68
N SER A 370 16.43 -24.12 -17.44
CA SER A 370 17.61 -23.67 -18.21
C SER A 370 17.65 -24.28 -19.61
N GLU A 371 17.12 -25.49 -19.78
CA GLU A 371 17.02 -26.25 -21.04
C GLU A 371 15.88 -25.76 -21.93
N GLN A 372 14.70 -25.48 -21.36
CA GLN A 372 13.58 -24.87 -22.08
C GLN A 372 13.98 -23.55 -22.75
N LEU A 373 14.80 -22.75 -22.06
CA LEU A 373 15.44 -21.51 -22.55
C LEU A 373 16.47 -21.71 -23.69
N GLN A 374 16.77 -22.95 -24.09
CA GLN A 374 17.62 -23.26 -25.25
C GLN A 374 16.81 -23.75 -26.48
N THR A 375 15.48 -23.90 -26.36
CA THR A 375 14.63 -24.22 -27.52
C THR A 375 14.68 -23.07 -28.55
N PRO A 376 14.88 -23.35 -29.85
CA PRO A 376 15.08 -22.30 -30.86
C PRO A 376 13.84 -21.40 -31.01
N ALA A 377 12.63 -21.97 -30.85
CA ALA A 377 11.38 -21.22 -30.85
C ALA A 377 11.30 -20.17 -29.72
N LEU A 378 11.68 -20.53 -28.48
CA LEU A 378 11.68 -19.58 -27.37
C LEU A 378 12.80 -18.54 -27.49
N ARG A 379 13.98 -18.92 -27.99
CA ARG A 379 15.07 -17.95 -28.27
C ARG A 379 14.66 -16.94 -29.34
N LEU A 380 14.02 -17.36 -30.44
CA LEU A 380 13.47 -16.45 -31.45
C LEU A 380 12.37 -15.54 -30.89
N ARG A 381 11.51 -16.05 -29.99
CA ARG A 381 10.48 -15.23 -29.33
C ARG A 381 11.10 -14.15 -28.43
N LEU A 382 12.05 -14.53 -27.58
CA LEU A 382 12.78 -13.58 -26.72
C LEU A 382 13.54 -12.52 -27.54
N LEU A 383 14.16 -12.91 -28.66
CA LEU A 383 14.83 -11.98 -29.58
C LEU A 383 13.86 -10.97 -30.22
N ARG A 384 12.64 -11.37 -30.59
CA ARG A 384 11.59 -10.45 -31.09
C ARG A 384 11.16 -9.45 -30.03
N SER A 385 11.01 -9.88 -28.79
CA SER A 385 10.68 -8.99 -27.66
C SER A 385 11.82 -8.02 -27.36
N ALA A 386 13.07 -8.50 -27.33
CA ALA A 386 14.26 -7.66 -27.18
C ALA A 386 14.38 -6.61 -28.31
N LEU A 387 14.13 -6.99 -29.56
CA LEU A 387 14.09 -6.07 -30.71
C LEU A 387 13.03 -4.96 -30.52
N ARG A 388 11.85 -5.28 -29.98
CA ARG A 388 10.80 -4.29 -29.71
C ARG A 388 11.17 -3.34 -28.56
N VAL A 389 11.80 -3.86 -27.51
CA VAL A 389 12.39 -3.03 -26.42
C VAL A 389 13.46 -2.09 -26.97
N LEU A 390 14.36 -2.58 -27.82
CA LEU A 390 15.41 -1.77 -28.45
C LEU A 390 14.85 -0.70 -29.40
N ARG A 391 13.77 -1.00 -30.13
CA ARG A 391 13.03 0.00 -30.93
C ARG A 391 12.40 1.08 -30.06
N ARG A 392 11.81 0.72 -28.91
CA ARG A 392 11.32 1.70 -27.91
C ARG A 392 12.46 2.54 -27.33
N TRP A 393 13.65 1.96 -27.15
CA TRP A 393 14.84 2.67 -26.67
C TRP A 393 15.37 3.67 -27.70
N ASP A 394 15.49 3.29 -28.98
CA ASP A 394 15.82 4.20 -30.09
C ASP A 394 14.85 5.39 -30.16
N GLU A 395 13.54 5.15 -30.05
CA GLU A 395 12.52 6.21 -30.02
C GLU A 395 12.67 7.14 -28.79
N LYS A 396 12.98 6.59 -27.60
CA LYS A 396 13.24 7.35 -26.37
C LYS A 396 14.48 8.24 -26.52
N ILE A 397 15.54 7.72 -27.16
CA ILE A 397 16.78 8.47 -27.42
C ILE A 397 16.53 9.57 -28.48
N ARG A 398 15.85 9.26 -29.59
CA ARG A 398 15.53 10.24 -30.64
C ARG A 398 14.64 11.37 -30.15
N SER A 399 13.56 11.06 -29.43
CA SER A 399 12.68 12.08 -28.83
C SER A 399 13.40 12.96 -27.81
N SER A 400 14.32 12.42 -27.01
CA SER A 400 15.20 13.22 -26.14
C SER A 400 16.17 14.11 -26.93
N ALA A 401 16.72 13.63 -28.04
CA ALA A 401 17.62 14.41 -28.90
C ALA A 401 16.87 15.54 -29.64
N ASP A 402 15.67 15.30 -30.12
CA ASP A 402 14.87 16.32 -30.80
C ASP A 402 14.30 17.36 -29.82
N ALA A 403 14.01 16.96 -28.57
CA ALA A 403 13.68 17.90 -27.50
C ALA A 403 14.85 18.86 -27.20
N SER A 404 16.10 18.37 -27.14
CA SER A 404 17.28 19.22 -26.90
C SER A 404 17.69 20.07 -28.11
N ARG A 405 17.17 19.76 -29.32
CA ARG A 405 17.47 20.47 -30.57
C ARG A 405 16.55 21.65 -30.88
N ARG A 406 15.43 21.86 -30.17
CA ARG A 406 14.47 22.95 -30.46
C ARG A 406 14.97 24.32 -29.94
N PRO A 407 15.33 25.29 -30.81
CA PRO A 407 15.72 26.63 -30.36
C PRO A 407 14.47 27.53 -30.28
N GLY A 408 13.99 27.82 -29.08
CA GLY A 408 12.84 28.74 -28.90
C GLY A 408 12.01 28.61 -27.61
N GLY A 409 12.37 27.71 -26.69
CA GLY A 409 11.69 27.59 -25.40
C GLY A 409 11.94 28.80 -24.49
N PHE A 410 11.06 29.81 -24.52
CA PHE A 410 11.08 30.92 -23.59
C PHE A 410 10.85 30.42 -22.14
N GLY A 411 11.71 30.84 -21.21
CA GLY A 411 11.55 30.54 -19.79
C GLY A 411 10.43 31.37 -19.16
N GLY A 412 9.26 30.76 -18.98
CA GLY A 412 8.19 31.26 -18.10
C GLY A 412 8.35 30.68 -16.69
N GLY A 413 8.56 31.53 -15.68
CA GLY A 413 8.88 31.08 -14.33
C GLY A 413 7.67 30.69 -13.48
N GLY A 414 7.85 29.66 -12.65
CA GLY A 414 7.02 29.38 -11.46
C GLY A 414 7.93 29.25 -10.24
N ALA A 415 7.71 30.04 -9.19
CA ALA A 415 8.53 30.04 -7.98
C ALA A 415 7.93 29.13 -6.89
N GLY A 416 8.76 28.35 -6.20
CA GLY A 416 8.30 27.36 -5.22
C GLY A 416 9.43 26.56 -4.54
N ASN A 417 10.29 27.25 -3.79
CA ASN A 417 11.31 26.76 -2.84
C ASN A 417 11.62 25.23 -2.76
N GLY A 418 12.76 24.83 -3.33
CA GLY A 418 13.96 24.67 -2.49
C GLY A 418 14.33 23.29 -1.90
N ALA A 419 15.13 22.52 -2.64
CA ALA A 419 16.35 21.88 -2.13
C ALA A 419 17.33 21.62 -3.29
N ALA A 420 18.59 22.06 -3.19
CA ALA A 420 19.48 22.12 -4.35
C ALA A 420 20.31 20.84 -4.58
N ASN A 421 20.43 20.41 -5.84
CA ASN A 421 21.75 20.17 -6.45
C ASN A 421 21.72 20.27 -7.99
N GLY A 422 21.51 21.48 -8.52
CA GLY A 422 21.40 21.75 -9.96
C GLY A 422 22.69 22.30 -10.59
N GLY A 423 23.63 21.42 -10.95
CA GLY A 423 24.82 21.77 -11.75
C GLY A 423 24.59 21.57 -13.26
N GLY A 424 25.17 22.42 -14.11
CA GLY A 424 24.85 22.46 -15.55
C GLY A 424 25.28 21.23 -16.35
N PHE A 425 24.32 20.50 -16.94
CA PHE A 425 24.55 19.29 -17.75
C PHE A 425 24.41 19.45 -19.27
N GLY A 426 24.11 20.66 -19.77
CA GLY A 426 23.75 20.91 -21.17
C GLY A 426 24.78 20.48 -22.24
N ALA A 427 26.06 20.37 -21.88
CA ALA A 427 27.12 19.93 -22.78
C ALA A 427 27.47 18.43 -22.68
N PHE A 428 27.15 17.75 -21.57
CA PHE A 428 27.58 16.36 -21.32
C PHE A 428 26.61 15.32 -21.91
N GLY A 429 25.30 15.64 -21.99
CA GLY A 429 24.28 14.68 -22.46
C GLY A 429 24.48 14.20 -23.90
N ALA A 430 25.06 15.03 -24.79
CA ALA A 430 25.28 14.68 -26.19
C ALA A 430 26.30 13.55 -26.37
N GLY A 431 27.39 13.55 -25.59
CA GLY A 431 28.39 12.47 -25.62
C GLY A 431 27.83 11.19 -25.00
N GLN A 432 27.12 11.29 -23.87
CA GLN A 432 26.52 10.14 -23.21
C GLN A 432 25.47 9.43 -24.09
N GLY A 433 24.64 10.20 -24.81
CA GLY A 433 23.71 9.67 -25.80
C GLY A 433 24.38 9.04 -27.02
N ALA A 434 25.57 9.48 -27.41
CA ALA A 434 26.36 8.82 -28.48
C ALA A 434 26.94 7.48 -28.01
N HIS A 435 27.51 7.42 -26.80
CA HIS A 435 28.03 6.17 -26.23
C HIS A 435 26.92 5.12 -26.02
N VAL A 436 25.74 5.52 -25.55
CA VAL A 436 24.59 4.61 -25.42
C VAL A 436 24.16 4.08 -26.80
N ARG A 437 24.03 4.93 -27.83
CA ARG A 437 23.69 4.46 -29.19
C ARG A 437 24.71 3.47 -29.75
N ALA A 438 26.01 3.72 -29.57
CA ALA A 438 27.06 2.80 -30.00
C ALA A 438 26.92 1.43 -29.33
N ALA A 439 26.77 1.39 -27.99
CA ALA A 439 26.58 0.15 -27.25
C ALA A 439 25.30 -0.61 -27.64
N LEU A 440 24.20 0.10 -27.93
CA LEU A 440 22.98 -0.51 -28.46
C LEU A 440 23.18 -1.07 -29.88
N GLY A 441 24.06 -0.46 -30.68
CA GLY A 441 24.52 -0.99 -31.95
C GLY A 441 25.26 -2.32 -31.81
N ASP A 442 26.22 -2.40 -30.89
CA ASP A 442 26.97 -3.63 -30.59
C ASP A 442 26.04 -4.75 -30.10
N VAL A 443 25.06 -4.43 -29.24
CA VAL A 443 24.00 -5.34 -28.79
C VAL A 443 23.16 -5.85 -29.98
N CYS A 444 22.77 -4.98 -30.90
CA CYS A 444 22.04 -5.39 -32.12
C CYS A 444 22.89 -6.35 -32.99
N VAL A 445 24.20 -6.11 -33.13
CA VAL A 445 25.10 -7.03 -33.84
C VAL A 445 25.20 -8.38 -33.13
N GLY A 446 25.27 -8.39 -31.80
CA GLY A 446 25.24 -9.61 -30.98
C GLY A 446 23.96 -10.43 -31.19
N TYR A 447 22.78 -9.80 -31.11
CA TYR A 447 21.49 -10.45 -31.32
C TYR A 447 21.27 -10.89 -32.77
N ALA A 448 21.75 -10.13 -33.78
CA ALA A 448 21.78 -10.59 -35.17
C ALA A 448 22.70 -11.81 -35.34
N GLY A 449 23.83 -11.86 -34.63
CA GLY A 449 24.72 -13.02 -34.59
C GLY A 449 24.04 -14.27 -34.02
N GLU A 450 23.31 -14.12 -32.92
CA GLU A 450 22.55 -15.22 -32.30
C GLU A 450 21.38 -15.68 -33.18
N ALA A 451 20.63 -14.75 -33.78
CA ALA A 451 19.56 -15.06 -34.73
C ALA A 451 20.04 -15.93 -35.89
N ARG A 452 21.20 -15.60 -36.48
CA ARG A 452 21.82 -16.41 -37.55
C ARG A 452 22.30 -17.78 -37.09
N ARG A 453 22.62 -17.98 -35.81
CA ARG A 453 22.94 -19.32 -35.26
C ARG A 453 21.71 -20.23 -35.20
N LEU A 454 20.53 -19.65 -34.93
CA LEU A 454 19.27 -20.39 -34.86
C LEU A 454 18.80 -20.92 -36.23
N LEU A 455 19.36 -20.42 -37.35
CA LEU A 455 19.13 -20.94 -38.70
C LEU A 455 19.58 -22.40 -38.90
N GLN A 456 20.43 -22.93 -38.01
CA GLN A 456 20.96 -24.29 -38.11
C GLN A 456 19.95 -25.37 -37.64
N VAL A 457 18.73 -24.98 -37.23
CA VAL A 457 17.66 -25.87 -36.77
C VAL A 457 16.29 -25.31 -37.22
N PRO A 458 15.24 -26.16 -37.24
CA PRO A 458 14.67 -26.74 -38.45
C PRO A 458 14.01 -25.73 -39.42
N THR A 459 13.78 -26.18 -40.66
CA THR A 459 13.37 -25.36 -41.82
C THR A 459 12.15 -24.46 -41.62
N SER A 460 11.19 -24.83 -40.77
CA SER A 460 9.98 -24.04 -40.50
C SER A 460 10.23 -22.71 -39.77
N ALA A 461 11.43 -22.51 -39.18
CA ALA A 461 11.78 -21.29 -38.45
C ALA A 461 12.78 -20.38 -39.21
N GLN A 462 13.43 -20.86 -40.28
CA GLN A 462 14.61 -20.22 -40.87
C GLN A 462 14.35 -18.81 -41.40
N GLY A 463 13.41 -18.63 -42.32
CA GLY A 463 13.08 -17.30 -42.86
C GLY A 463 12.63 -16.27 -41.80
N ALA A 464 12.07 -16.76 -40.69
CA ALA A 464 11.61 -15.92 -39.57
C ALA A 464 12.71 -15.65 -38.51
N ALA A 465 13.91 -16.19 -38.72
CA ALA A 465 15.16 -15.87 -38.03
C ALA A 465 16.09 -15.03 -38.92
N GLU A 466 16.09 -15.27 -40.25
CA GLU A 466 16.72 -14.43 -41.27
C GLU A 466 16.18 -13.00 -41.23
N ALA A 467 14.86 -12.81 -41.39
CA ALA A 467 14.23 -11.49 -41.35
C ALA A 467 14.52 -10.74 -40.02
N LEU A 468 14.56 -11.47 -38.90
CA LEU A 468 14.88 -10.89 -37.60
C LEU A 468 16.38 -10.48 -37.49
N ALA A 469 17.29 -11.23 -38.10
CA ALA A 469 18.70 -10.83 -38.19
C ALA A 469 18.88 -9.58 -39.07
N GLU A 470 18.13 -9.46 -40.17
CA GLU A 470 18.10 -8.26 -41.00
C GLU A 470 17.49 -7.06 -40.26
N GLU A 471 16.41 -7.25 -39.50
CA GLU A 471 15.81 -6.21 -38.66
C GLU A 471 16.76 -5.70 -37.56
N PHE A 472 17.58 -6.59 -36.98
CA PHE A 472 18.64 -6.21 -36.04
C PHE A 472 19.81 -5.48 -36.73
N ASP A 473 20.28 -5.97 -37.88
CA ASP A 473 21.32 -5.29 -38.68
C ASP A 473 20.87 -3.87 -39.06
N ALA A 474 19.61 -3.70 -39.47
CA ALA A 474 19.03 -2.42 -39.87
C ALA A 474 18.88 -1.45 -38.69
N LEU A 475 18.61 -1.96 -37.48
CA LEU A 475 18.58 -1.14 -36.26
C LEU A 475 20.00 -0.77 -35.80
N GLY A 476 20.94 -1.73 -35.80
CA GLY A 476 22.34 -1.49 -35.44
C GLY A 476 23.01 -0.45 -36.35
N LYS A 477 22.84 -0.59 -37.67
CA LYS A 477 23.34 0.40 -38.67
C LYS A 477 22.76 1.80 -38.44
N ARG A 478 21.51 1.92 -37.97
CA ARG A 478 20.87 3.21 -37.64
C ARG A 478 21.40 3.82 -36.34
N LEU A 479 21.75 2.99 -35.36
CA LEU A 479 22.26 3.44 -34.06
C LEU A 479 23.73 3.90 -34.14
N ILE A 480 24.53 3.22 -34.94
CA ILE A 480 25.97 3.49 -35.14
C ILE A 480 26.23 4.67 -36.11
N GLY A 481 25.24 5.01 -36.95
CA GLY A 481 25.31 6.10 -37.94
C GLY A 481 25.08 7.53 -37.41
#